data_AF-A0A914F576-F1
#
_entry.id   AF-A0A914F576-F1
#
_cell.length_a   1.000
_cell.length_b   1.000
_cell.length_c   1.000
_cell.angle_alpha   90.00
_cell.angle_beta   90.00
_cell.angle_gamma   90.00
#
_symmetry.space_group_name_H-M   'P 1'
#
loop_
_entity.id
_entity.type
_entity.pdbx_description
1 polymer ?
#
loop_
_entity_poly.entity_id
_entity_poly.type
_entity_poly.pdbx_seq_one_letter_code
_entity_poly.pdbx_strand_id
1 'polypeptide(L)'
;MDYSRASYAIKLSPKLKLITVNTGYCETTNFFLYLNQVDPDTTIAWLAKELQLAEENAEFVHILAHIPPGDGECLEGWAKNYYRIVQR
;
A
#
# COMPACT_ATOMS: atom_id res chain seq x y z
N MET A 1 14.96 -1.32 -9.33
CA MET A 1 13.88 -1.59 -8.37
C MET A 1 14.35 -1.08 -7.03
N ASP A 2 13.62 -0.13 -6.45
CA ASP A 2 13.88 0.36 -5.10
C ASP A 2 13.23 -0.63 -4.13
N TYR A 3 14.05 -1.42 -3.44
CA TYR A 3 13.59 -2.44 -2.48
C TYR A 3 13.54 -1.91 -1.04
N SER A 4 13.75 -0.60 -0.84
CA SER A 4 13.83 0.00 0.51
C SER A 4 12.59 -0.29 1.38
N ARG A 5 11.40 -0.44 0.76
CA ARG A 5 10.11 -0.58 1.45
C ARG A 5 9.44 -1.94 1.49
N ALA A 6 10.12 -2.98 0.98
CA ALA A 6 9.55 -4.33 0.83
C ALA A 6 8.16 -4.39 0.14
N SER A 7 7.82 -3.35 -0.61
CA SER A 7 6.64 -3.20 -1.46
C SER A 7 7.12 -3.00 -2.89
N TYR A 8 6.47 -3.58 -3.88
CA TYR A 8 6.89 -3.41 -5.28
C TYR A 8 5.72 -3.41 -6.25
N ALA A 9 5.94 -2.83 -7.42
CA ALA A 9 5.00 -2.81 -8.52
C ALA A 9 5.65 -3.41 -9.77
N ILE A 10 4.92 -4.25 -10.49
CA ILE A 10 5.37 -4.86 -11.73
C ILE A 10 4.21 -5.01 -12.71
N LYS A 11 4.47 -4.83 -14.01
CA LYS A 11 3.48 -5.12 -15.05
C LYS A 11 3.47 -6.62 -15.35
N LEU A 12 2.32 -7.27 -15.18
CA LEU A 12 2.10 -8.67 -15.56
C LEU A 12 1.71 -8.79 -17.03
N SER A 13 1.06 -7.76 -17.58
CA SER A 13 0.73 -7.64 -19.00
C SER A 13 0.60 -6.16 -19.37
N PRO A 14 0.42 -5.79 -20.66
CA PRO A 14 0.24 -4.39 -21.07
C PRO A 14 -0.93 -3.66 -20.39
N LYS A 15 -1.91 -4.39 -19.84
CA LYS A 15 -3.10 -3.82 -19.17
C LYS A 15 -3.26 -4.27 -17.72
N LEU A 16 -2.29 -4.97 -17.13
CA LEU A 16 -2.39 -5.47 -15.76
C LEU A 16 -1.10 -5.20 -15.00
N LYS A 17 -1.22 -4.42 -13.92
CA LYS A 17 -0.17 -4.16 -12.94
C LYS A 17 -0.46 -4.94 -11.66
N LEU A 18 0.56 -5.56 -11.10
CA LEU A 18 0.56 -6.11 -9.75
C LEU A 18 1.26 -5.12 -8.83
N ILE A 19 0.64 -4.80 -7.70
CA ILE A 19 1.22 -4.04 -6.60
C ILE A 19 1.20 -4.90 -5.35
N THR A 20 2.35 -5.11 -4.74
CA THR A 20 2.45 -5.72 -3.41
C THR A 20 2.69 -4.62 -2.38
N VAL A 21 1.95 -4.64 -1.29
CA VAL A 21 2.04 -3.64 -0.22
C VAL A 21 2.48 -4.34 1.06
N ASN A 22 3.55 -3.85 1.67
CA ASN A 22 3.99 -4.29 2.98
C ASN A 22 3.04 -3.72 4.06
N THR A 23 2.08 -4.53 4.48
CA THR A 23 1.13 -4.16 5.54
C THR A 23 1.69 -4.33 6.95
N GLY A 24 2.94 -4.77 7.11
CA GLY A 24 3.65 -4.66 8.39
C GLY A 24 3.78 -3.20 8.88
N TYR A 25 3.67 -2.22 7.97
CA TYR A 25 3.63 -0.79 8.30
C TYR A 25 2.29 -0.32 8.88
N CYS A 26 1.29 -1.19 8.98
CA CYS A 26 0.06 -0.90 9.68
C CYS A 26 -0.20 -1.82 10.86
N GLU A 27 0.56 -2.89 11.04
CA GLU A 27 0.31 -3.90 12.06
C GLU A 27 0.37 -3.32 13.48
N THR A 28 -0.68 -3.53 14.28
CA THR A 28 -0.78 -3.02 15.65
C THR A 28 0.27 -3.61 16.61
N THR A 29 0.79 -4.80 16.29
CA THR A 29 1.85 -5.50 17.03
C THR A 29 3.25 -5.08 16.59
N ASN A 30 3.39 -4.26 15.53
CA ASN A 30 4.69 -3.72 15.12
C ASN A 30 5.08 -2.54 16.02
N PHE A 31 5.82 -2.84 17.09
CA PHE A 31 6.22 -1.86 18.11
C PHE A 31 7.06 -0.69 17.58
N PHE A 32 7.71 -0.83 16.42
CA PHE A 32 8.49 0.26 15.82
C PHE A 32 7.61 1.42 15.35
N LEU A 33 6.35 1.17 15.01
CA LEU A 33 5.43 2.18 14.50
C LEU A 33 5.05 3.23 15.55
N TYR A 34 5.19 2.91 16.84
CA TYR A 34 4.86 3.86 17.92
C TYR A 34 5.89 5.00 18.06
N LEU A 35 7.05 4.91 17.40
CA LEU A 35 7.98 6.04 17.29
C LEU A 35 7.44 7.11 16.34
N ASN A 36 6.82 6.69 15.22
CA ASN A 36 6.16 7.56 14.25
C ASN A 36 5.21 6.74 13.37
N GLN A 37 3.91 7.01 13.47
CA GLN A 37 2.86 6.33 12.70
C GLN A 37 2.52 7.05 11.38
N VAL A 38 3.17 8.18 11.09
CA VAL A 38 2.89 8.97 9.89
C VAL A 38 3.52 8.28 8.68
N ASP A 39 2.67 7.62 7.90
CA ASP A 39 2.97 6.92 6.65
C ASP A 39 4.36 6.24 6.64
N PRO A 40 4.54 5.16 7.41
CA PRO A 40 5.83 4.50 7.53
C PRO A 40 6.35 4.08 6.14
N ASP A 41 7.57 4.50 5.85
CA ASP A 41 8.26 4.32 4.57
C ASP A 41 7.51 4.91 3.35
N THR A 42 6.66 5.91 3.59
CA THR A 42 5.86 6.58 2.57
C THR A 42 4.98 5.62 1.75
N THR A 43 4.59 4.49 2.35
CA THR A 43 3.92 3.38 1.65
C THR A 43 2.57 3.79 1.06
N ILE A 44 1.77 4.56 1.82
CA ILE A 44 0.46 5.08 1.40
C ILE A 44 0.64 6.11 0.28
N ALA A 45 1.56 7.07 0.44
CA ALA A 45 1.86 8.06 -0.60
C ALA A 45 2.38 7.41 -1.89
N TRP A 46 3.23 6.39 -1.76
CA TRP A 46 3.73 5.62 -2.89
C TRP A 46 2.62 4.82 -3.59
N LEU A 47 1.75 4.15 -2.83
CA LEU A 47 0.61 3.41 -3.39
C LEU A 47 -0.32 4.34 -4.17
N ALA A 48 -0.66 5.51 -3.62
CA ALA A 48 -1.48 6.51 -4.32
C ALA A 48 -0.86 6.91 -5.66
N LYS A 49 0.47 7.12 -5.70
CA LYS A 49 1.20 7.44 -6.93
C LYS A 49 1.15 6.29 -7.94
N GLU A 50 1.36 5.04 -7.52
CA GLU A 50 1.34 3.89 -8.41
C GLU A 50 -0.04 3.64 -9.04
N LEU A 51 -1.11 3.88 -8.27
CA LEU A 51 -2.49 3.79 -8.75
C LEU A 51 -2.82 4.93 -9.72
N GLN A 52 -2.40 6.16 -9.43
CA GLN A 52 -2.53 7.29 -10.37
C GLN A 52 -1.83 6.98 -11.70
N LEU A 53 -0.61 6.45 -11.65
CA LEU A 53 0.12 6.04 -12.86
C LEU A 53 -0.58 4.90 -13.61
N ALA A 54 -1.23 3.96 -12.91
CA ALA A 54 -1.99 2.90 -13.55
C ALA A 54 -3.24 3.45 -14.26
N GLU A 55 -3.94 4.39 -13.62
CA GLU A 55 -5.10 5.09 -14.18
C GLU A 55 -4.74 5.85 -15.48
N GLU A 56 -3.65 6.63 -15.45
CA GLU A 56 -3.15 7.36 -16.62
C GLU A 56 -2.77 6.44 -17.79
N ASN A 57 -2.32 5.22 -17.49
CA ASN A 57 -1.92 4.22 -18.47
C ASN A 57 -3.05 3.24 -18.85
N ALA A 58 -4.27 3.44 -18.35
CA ALA A 58 -5.42 2.54 -18.55
C ALA A 58 -5.12 1.07 -18.15
N GLU A 59 -4.42 0.88 -17.03
CA GLU A 59 -4.05 -0.41 -16.47
C GLU A 59 -5.02 -0.83 -15.36
N PHE A 60 -5.41 -2.10 -15.35
CA PHE A 60 -6.01 -2.72 -14.17
C PHE A 60 -4.94 -3.03 -13.13
N VAL A 61 -5.32 -2.99 -11.85
CA VAL A 61 -4.40 -3.24 -10.74
C VAL A 61 -4.91 -4.37 -9.86
N HIS A 62 -4.05 -5.34 -9.58
CA HIS A 62 -4.23 -6.26 -8.45
C HIS A 62 -3.32 -5.80 -7.30
N ILE A 63 -3.92 -5.61 -6.13
CA ILE A 63 -3.17 -5.31 -4.90
C ILE A 63 -3.07 -6.60 -4.07
N LEU A 64 -1.86 -6.96 -3.68
CA LEU A 64 -1.56 -8.06 -2.75
C LEU A 64 -1.00 -7.50 -1.45
N ALA A 65 -1.47 -8.05 -0.33
CA ALA A 65 -1.09 -7.69 1.02
C ALA A 65 -1.17 -8.92 1.94
N HIS A 66 -0.50 -8.86 3.10
CA HIS A 66 -0.57 -9.93 4.09
C HIS A 66 -1.70 -9.69 5.11
N ILE A 67 -1.67 -8.53 5.78
CA ILE A 67 -2.62 -8.14 6.81
C ILE A 67 -3.74 -7.35 6.12
N PRO A 68 -5.01 -7.73 6.31
CA PRO A 68 -6.13 -7.00 5.72
C PRO A 68 -6.26 -5.59 6.34
N PRO A 69 -6.35 -4.51 5.54
CA PRO A 69 -6.43 -3.12 6.04
C PRO A 69 -7.73 -2.75 6.78
N GLY A 70 -8.61 -3.70 7.06
CA GLY A 70 -10.00 -3.46 7.46
C GLY A 70 -10.41 -4.06 8.79
N ASP A 71 -9.50 -4.66 9.54
CA ASP A 71 -9.77 -5.24 10.86
C ASP A 71 -8.92 -4.61 11.98
N GLY A 72 -8.96 -5.21 13.16
CA GLY A 72 -8.24 -4.73 14.34
C GLY A 72 -6.73 -4.97 14.31
N GLU A 73 -6.20 -5.66 13.30
CA GLU A 73 -4.76 -5.91 13.17
C GLU A 73 -4.03 -4.70 12.57
N CYS A 74 -4.75 -3.76 11.94
CA CYS A 74 -4.20 -2.58 11.29
C CYS A 74 -4.49 -1.29 12.07
N LEU A 75 -3.51 -0.40 12.20
CA LEU A 75 -3.65 0.91 12.83
C LEU A 75 -4.73 1.72 12.10
N GLU A 76 -5.71 2.22 12.85
CA GLU A 76 -6.91 2.87 12.30
C GLU A 76 -6.59 4.02 11.34
N GLY A 77 -5.56 4.83 11.66
CA GLY A 77 -5.12 5.92 10.80
C GLY A 77 -4.61 5.43 9.45
N TRP A 78 -3.82 4.35 9.43
CA TRP A 78 -3.31 3.76 8.21
C TRP A 78 -4.44 3.13 7.38
N ALA A 79 -5.28 2.33 8.04
CA ALA A 79 -6.47 1.68 7.46
C ALA A 79 -7.41 2.68 6.76
N LYS A 80 -7.72 3.81 7.43
CA LYS A 80 -8.56 4.88 6.86
C LYS A 80 -7.95 5.50 5.60
N ASN A 81 -6.63 5.70 5.57
CA ASN A 81 -5.97 6.28 4.40
C ASN A 81 -5.89 5.27 3.23
N TYR A 82 -5.62 4.00 3.52
CA TYR A 82 -5.72 2.93 2.52
C TYR A 82 -7.12 2.88 1.91
N TYR A 83 -8.16 2.88 2.74
CA TYR A 83 -9.55 2.84 2.29
C TYR A 83 -9.91 4.03 1.38
N ARG A 84 -9.47 5.24 1.73
CA ARG A 84 -9.67 6.44 0.89
C ARG A 84 -9.01 6.33 -0.48
N ILE A 85 -7.80 5.75 -0.55
CA ILE A 85 -7.09 5.57 -1.81
C ILE A 85 -7.80 4.54 -2.69
N VAL A 86 -8.27 3.43 -2.12
CA VAL A 86 -8.99 2.39 -2.88
C VAL A 86 -10.35 2.87 -3.40
N GLN A 87 -10.99 3.80 -2.68
CA GLN A 87 -12.30 4.37 -3.05
C GLN A 87 -12.23 5.58 -3.99
N ARG A 88 -11.04 6.08 -4.31
CA ARG A 88 -10.84 7.28 -5.14
C ARG A 88 -11.10 6.98 -6.61
#